data_AF-A0AAE4A709-F1
#
_entry.id   AF-A0AAE4A709-F1
#
_cell.length_a   1.000
_cell.length_b   1.000
_cell.length_c   1.000
_cell.angle_alpha   90.00
_cell.angle_beta   90.00
_cell.angle_gamma   90.00
#
_symmetry.space_group_name_H-M   'P 1'
#
loop_
_entity.id
_entity.type
_entity.pdbx_description
1 polymer ?
#
loop_
_entity_poly.entity_id
_entity_poly.type
_entity_poly.pdbx_seq_one_letter_code
_entity_poly.pdbx_strand_id
1 'polypeptide(L)'
;PAPAVDAPPAADAASAPAADAAPAPADAAPAPAVDAPPAADAAPAPFAPAIPPAEVGASPVAWETPPTRAASAEPERREPFGLQRAPSGPPAPWLPRALKRLAAEDPETAGRILVGILPAQGLVSQQVSYDLVLTDRGTVAVDVHDGHTCVRPLDGPRSSRATDLRVTTDHAGLAKLLLRRRGLRRRARIKGSRRKLRELRRLAREPLALRDLASSGATLEPALALWLAALAIDSSATFGNRFTIAHAPLPGGPPDAWMRIQHGAPIAVLRTRPGEEATVTLRCTRGALLAVLAGVTPPPGEGAAIDGDLKALERLRGWIRATEFART
;
A
#
# COMPACT_ATOMS: atom_id res chain seq x y z
N PRO A 1 52.47 -11.89 62.04
CA PRO A 1 51.51 -12.84 61.43
C PRO A 1 51.38 -12.59 59.91
N ALA A 2 52.23 -13.27 59.13
CA ALA A 2 51.93 -13.62 57.74
C ALA A 2 50.99 -14.85 57.74
N PRO A 3 50.21 -15.10 56.67
CA PRO A 3 50.72 -15.82 55.49
C PRO A 3 50.06 -15.31 54.19
N ALA A 4 50.30 -15.80 52.98
CA ALA A 4 51.40 -16.46 52.29
C ALA A 4 51.01 -16.39 50.80
N VAL A 5 52.03 -16.33 49.95
CA VAL A 5 51.96 -16.43 48.50
C VAL A 5 51.56 -17.86 48.12
N ASP A 6 50.66 -18.02 47.14
CA ASP A 6 50.65 -19.24 46.32
C ASP A 6 50.13 -18.97 44.90
N ALA A 7 51.06 -18.98 43.96
CA ALA A 7 50.88 -19.40 42.57
C ALA A 7 51.80 -20.61 42.41
N PRO A 8 51.44 -21.69 41.69
CA PRO A 8 51.73 -21.76 40.24
C PRO A 8 50.79 -22.77 39.49
N PRO A 9 51.19 -23.47 38.40
CA PRO A 9 51.42 -23.03 37.01
C PRO A 9 50.70 -23.91 35.96
N ALA A 10 50.93 -23.62 34.66
CA ALA A 10 51.18 -24.56 33.53
C ALA A 10 50.24 -25.75 33.27
N ALA A 11 50.10 -26.33 32.09
CA ALA A 11 50.40 -26.06 30.69
C ALA A 11 49.71 -27.22 29.94
N ASP A 12 49.62 -27.06 28.62
CA ASP A 12 49.86 -28.12 27.64
C ASP A 12 48.72 -29.00 27.11
N ALA A 13 48.99 -29.43 25.87
CA ALA A 13 48.34 -30.45 25.03
C ALA A 13 47.03 -30.04 24.32
N ALA A 14 47.08 -29.64 23.05
CA ALA A 14 47.28 -30.49 21.86
C ALA A 14 46.07 -31.37 21.53
N SER A 15 45.38 -31.05 20.43
CA SER A 15 45.16 -31.99 19.30
C SER A 15 44.15 -31.42 18.31
N ALA A 16 44.67 -31.03 17.14
CA ALA A 16 43.94 -31.17 15.89
C ALA A 16 43.83 -32.67 15.57
N PRO A 17 42.78 -33.08 14.85
CA PRO A 17 43.09 -33.60 13.52
C PRO A 17 42.20 -33.05 12.42
N ALA A 18 42.85 -32.87 11.27
CA ALA A 18 42.23 -32.80 9.97
C ALA A 18 41.42 -34.07 9.67
N ALA A 19 40.21 -33.89 9.14
CA ALA A 19 39.52 -34.92 8.38
C ALA A 19 39.06 -34.27 7.07
N ASP A 20 39.97 -34.38 6.11
CA ASP A 20 39.75 -34.34 4.69
C ASP A 20 38.68 -35.39 4.32
N ALA A 21 37.57 -34.94 3.73
CA ALA A 21 36.57 -35.80 3.12
C ALA A 21 35.87 -35.02 2.00
N ALA A 22 36.55 -34.96 0.86
CA ALA A 22 35.91 -34.70 -0.43
C ALA A 22 35.00 -35.88 -0.80
N PRO A 23 33.69 -35.69 -1.02
CA PRO A 23 32.89 -36.67 -1.75
C PRO A 23 33.09 -36.48 -3.27
N ALA A 24 33.58 -37.55 -3.89
CA ALA A 24 33.62 -37.78 -5.32
C ALA A 24 32.21 -37.76 -5.97
N PRO A 25 32.10 -37.60 -7.30
CA PRO A 25 30.86 -37.31 -7.99
C PRO A 25 30.01 -38.58 -8.16
N ALA A 26 28.78 -38.56 -7.66
CA ALA A 26 27.80 -39.61 -7.88
C ALA A 26 26.85 -39.21 -9.03
N ASP A 27 27.08 -39.90 -10.14
CA ASP A 27 26.11 -40.54 -11.02
C ASP A 27 24.97 -39.71 -11.63
N ALA A 28 25.05 -39.65 -12.96
CA ALA A 28 24.02 -39.17 -13.86
C ALA A 28 22.82 -40.11 -13.82
N ALA A 29 21.73 -39.68 -13.20
CA ALA A 29 20.43 -40.32 -13.37
C ALA A 29 19.77 -39.82 -14.68
N PRO A 30 19.23 -40.74 -15.51
CA PRO A 30 18.66 -40.43 -16.82
C PRO A 30 17.36 -39.64 -16.72
N ALA A 31 17.16 -38.76 -17.71
CA ALA A 31 15.96 -37.97 -17.91
C ALA A 31 14.70 -38.85 -18.05
N PRO A 32 13.56 -38.50 -17.43
CA PRO A 32 12.29 -39.12 -17.75
C PRO A 32 11.87 -38.68 -19.16
N ALA A 33 11.59 -39.67 -20.01
CA ALA A 33 10.97 -39.50 -21.31
C ALA A 33 9.68 -38.70 -21.16
N VAL A 34 9.61 -37.57 -21.88
CA VAL A 34 8.41 -36.78 -22.05
C VAL A 34 7.52 -37.55 -23.02
N ASP A 35 6.44 -38.14 -22.51
CA ASP A 35 5.33 -38.60 -23.34
C ASP A 35 4.77 -37.40 -24.10
N ALA A 36 4.98 -37.42 -25.41
CA ALA A 36 4.40 -36.49 -26.35
C ALA A 36 2.89 -36.74 -26.42
N PRO A 37 2.04 -35.71 -26.25
CA PRO A 37 0.62 -35.84 -26.56
C PRO A 37 0.43 -36.04 -28.08
N PRO A 38 -0.46 -36.92 -28.52
CA PRO A 38 -0.74 -37.15 -29.93
C PRO A 38 -1.32 -35.89 -30.58
N ALA A 39 -0.80 -35.59 -31.77
CA ALA A 39 -1.30 -34.56 -32.67
C ALA A 39 -2.77 -34.83 -33.00
N ALA A 40 -3.66 -33.98 -32.47
CA ALA A 40 -5.02 -33.88 -32.96
C ALA A 40 -5.01 -33.04 -34.24
N ASP A 41 -5.14 -33.77 -35.35
CA ASP A 41 -5.44 -33.31 -36.69
C ASP A 41 -6.78 -32.55 -36.67
N ALA A 42 -6.72 -31.22 -36.52
CA ALA A 42 -7.88 -30.34 -36.62
C ALA A 42 -7.87 -29.71 -38.02
N ALA A 43 -8.76 -30.23 -38.85
CA ALA A 43 -9.05 -29.78 -40.20
C ALA A 43 -9.23 -28.24 -40.30
N PRO A 44 -8.74 -27.60 -41.38
CA PRO A 44 -9.01 -26.20 -41.64
C PRO A 44 -10.49 -26.00 -42.02
N ALA A 45 -11.20 -25.21 -41.22
CA ALA A 45 -12.54 -24.74 -41.56
C ALA A 45 -12.50 -23.80 -42.79
N PRO A 46 -13.48 -23.88 -43.69
CA PRO A 46 -13.49 -23.17 -44.96
C PRO A 46 -13.71 -21.65 -44.82
N PHE A 47 -12.97 -20.94 -45.67
CA PHE A 47 -13.11 -19.55 -46.12
C PHE A 47 -14.47 -18.89 -45.86
N ALA A 48 -14.45 -17.82 -45.07
CA ALA A 48 -15.48 -16.80 -45.09
C ALA A 48 -15.39 -15.98 -46.39
N PRO A 49 -16.52 -15.65 -47.04
CA PRO A 49 -16.52 -14.89 -48.29
C PRO A 49 -16.11 -13.43 -48.09
N ALA A 50 -15.31 -12.95 -49.04
CA ALA A 50 -14.91 -11.56 -49.19
C ALA A 50 -16.12 -10.63 -49.32
N ILE A 51 -16.18 -9.61 -48.46
CA ILE A 51 -17.10 -8.50 -48.58
C ILE A 51 -16.52 -7.53 -49.63
N PRO A 52 -17.25 -7.19 -50.70
CA PRO A 52 -16.78 -6.25 -51.72
C PRO A 52 -16.67 -4.82 -51.18
N PRO A 53 -15.78 -3.97 -51.75
CA PRO A 53 -15.67 -2.58 -51.38
C PRO A 53 -16.86 -1.80 -51.96
N ALA A 54 -17.66 -1.19 -51.08
CA ALA A 54 -18.66 -0.21 -51.47
C ALA A 54 -17.98 1.16 -51.61
N GLU A 55 -17.57 1.49 -52.82
CA GLU A 55 -17.40 2.87 -53.27
C GLU A 55 -18.76 3.43 -53.67
N VAL A 56 -19.37 4.33 -52.88
CA VAL A 56 -20.27 5.39 -53.39
C VAL A 56 -20.33 6.54 -52.39
N GLY A 57 -20.08 7.76 -52.88
CA GLY A 57 -20.97 8.88 -52.53
C GLY A 57 -20.42 9.92 -51.57
N ALA A 58 -19.72 10.91 -52.14
CA ALA A 58 -19.58 12.24 -51.55
C ALA A 58 -20.94 12.85 -51.18
N SER A 59 -21.04 13.41 -49.98
CA SER A 59 -21.80 14.65 -49.73
C SER A 59 -21.37 15.28 -48.40
N PRO A 60 -20.73 16.47 -48.39
CA PRO A 60 -20.43 17.20 -47.17
C PRO A 60 -21.70 17.96 -46.75
N VAL A 61 -22.46 17.40 -45.80
CA VAL A 61 -23.50 18.16 -45.12
C VAL A 61 -22.83 18.96 -44.02
N ALA A 62 -22.61 20.24 -44.30
CA ALA A 62 -22.21 21.23 -43.32
C ALA A 62 -23.36 21.40 -42.31
N TRP A 63 -23.25 20.77 -41.16
CA TRP A 63 -24.03 21.16 -39.99
C TRP A 63 -23.30 22.33 -39.33
N GLU A 64 -23.79 23.54 -39.59
CA GLU A 64 -23.51 24.70 -38.76
C GLU A 64 -24.02 24.40 -37.34
N THR A 65 -23.12 23.95 -36.47
CA THR A 65 -23.39 23.89 -35.04
C THR A 65 -23.50 25.32 -34.53
N PRO A 66 -24.65 25.77 -34.00
CA PRO A 66 -24.70 27.05 -33.32
C PRO A 66 -23.70 26.99 -32.15
N PRO A 67 -22.91 28.05 -31.90
CA PRO A 67 -22.01 28.09 -30.76
C PRO A 67 -22.87 28.00 -29.50
N THR A 68 -22.90 26.82 -28.88
CA THR A 68 -23.44 26.61 -27.54
C THR A 68 -22.64 27.53 -26.63
N ARG A 69 -23.26 28.66 -26.28
CA ARG A 69 -22.78 29.62 -25.30
C ARG A 69 -22.46 28.83 -24.04
N ALA A 70 -21.17 28.59 -23.81
CA ALA A 70 -20.69 28.01 -22.57
C ALA A 70 -21.18 28.94 -21.47
N ALA A 71 -22.21 28.49 -20.76
CA ALA A 71 -22.62 29.12 -19.52
C ALA A 71 -21.39 29.03 -18.62
N SER A 72 -20.70 30.15 -18.46
CA SER A 72 -19.74 30.37 -17.39
C SER A 72 -20.51 30.13 -16.09
N ALA A 73 -20.52 28.88 -15.64
CA ALA A 73 -20.84 28.56 -14.27
C ALA A 73 -19.77 29.30 -13.46
N GLU A 74 -20.17 30.41 -12.84
CA GLU A 74 -19.36 31.06 -11.83
C GLU A 74 -18.82 29.99 -10.89
N PRO A 75 -17.50 29.95 -10.65
CA PRO A 75 -16.97 29.05 -9.65
C PRO A 75 -17.58 29.48 -8.31
N GLU A 76 -18.61 28.75 -7.88
CA GLU A 76 -19.19 28.89 -6.55
C GLU A 76 -18.02 28.95 -5.58
N ARG A 77 -17.93 30.07 -4.85
CA ARG A 77 -16.88 30.30 -3.86
C ARG A 77 -16.94 29.15 -2.85
N ARG A 78 -16.07 28.16 -3.06
CA ARG A 78 -15.89 27.04 -2.15
C ARG A 78 -15.35 27.61 -0.85
N GLU A 79 -16.15 27.52 0.20
CA GLU A 79 -15.72 27.97 1.52
C GLU A 79 -14.42 27.23 1.91
N PRO A 80 -13.38 27.96 2.34
CA PRO A 80 -12.14 27.35 2.78
C PRO A 80 -12.43 26.43 3.96
N PHE A 81 -12.02 25.16 3.84
CA PHE A 81 -12.18 24.14 4.88
C PHE A 81 -11.72 24.67 6.24
N GLY A 82 -12.63 24.67 7.22
CA GLY A 82 -12.29 25.03 8.59
C GLY A 82 -11.22 24.09 9.14
N LEU A 83 -10.01 24.61 9.33
CA LEU A 83 -8.89 23.84 9.89
C LEU A 83 -9.20 23.50 11.35
N GLN A 84 -9.46 22.23 11.63
CA GLN A 84 -9.59 21.77 13.01
C GLN A 84 -8.22 21.72 13.67
N ARG A 85 -8.16 22.19 14.92
CA ARG A 85 -6.95 22.16 15.73
C ARG A 85 -6.47 20.71 15.90
N ALA A 86 -5.20 20.48 15.59
CA ALA A 86 -4.60 19.16 15.73
C ALA A 86 -4.72 18.66 17.18
N PRO A 87 -5.15 17.40 17.41
CA PRO A 87 -5.13 16.82 18.75
C PRO A 87 -3.71 16.83 19.30
N SER A 88 -3.60 17.23 20.58
CA SER A 88 -2.36 17.27 21.33
C SER A 88 -2.15 15.96 22.07
N GLY A 89 -1.16 15.18 21.66
CA GLY A 89 -0.78 13.92 22.30
C GLY A 89 -0.06 12.99 21.33
N PRO A 90 0.75 12.04 21.84
CA PRO A 90 1.31 11.00 21.00
C PRO A 90 0.17 10.13 20.45
N PRO A 91 0.23 9.70 19.18
CA PRO A 91 -0.73 8.78 18.62
C PRO A 91 -0.68 7.42 19.34
N ALA A 92 -1.86 6.82 19.55
CA ALA A 92 -2.02 5.45 19.99
C ALA A 92 -1.46 4.49 18.92
N PRO A 93 -1.02 3.27 19.29
CA PRO A 93 -0.51 2.26 18.36
C PRO A 93 -1.64 1.56 17.57
N TRP A 94 -2.57 2.33 17.00
CA TRP A 94 -3.70 1.82 16.24
C TRP A 94 -3.24 1.18 14.92
N LEU A 95 -2.37 1.84 14.16
CA LEU A 95 -1.95 1.41 12.82
C LEU A 95 -1.27 0.03 12.85
N PRO A 96 -0.28 -0.24 13.72
CA PRO A 96 0.31 -1.57 13.82
C PRO A 96 -0.69 -2.66 14.21
N ARG A 97 -1.69 -2.35 15.04
CA ARG A 97 -2.74 -3.31 15.44
C ARG A 97 -3.69 -3.59 14.27
N ALA A 98 -4.16 -2.53 13.61
CA ALA A 98 -5.00 -2.57 12.42
C ALA A 98 -4.37 -3.38 11.28
N LEU A 99 -3.12 -3.06 10.92
CA LEU A 99 -2.41 -3.76 9.85
C LEU A 99 -2.18 -5.24 10.19
N LYS A 100 -1.88 -5.59 11.46
CA LYS A 100 -1.75 -7.00 11.87
C LYS A 100 -3.05 -7.77 11.74
N ARG A 101 -4.20 -7.17 12.13
CA ARG A 101 -5.53 -7.76 11.98
C ARG A 101 -5.84 -7.96 10.50
N LEU A 102 -5.69 -6.90 9.69
CA LEU A 102 -5.90 -6.98 8.24
C LEU A 102 -4.99 -8.04 7.61
N ALA A 103 -3.71 -8.10 7.96
CA ALA A 103 -2.80 -9.11 7.40
C ALA A 103 -3.10 -10.55 7.84
N ALA A 104 -3.98 -10.76 8.82
CA ALA A 104 -4.50 -12.07 9.15
C ALA A 104 -5.68 -12.50 8.30
N GLU A 105 -6.53 -11.55 7.91
CA GLU A 105 -7.72 -11.77 7.10
C GLU A 105 -7.40 -11.67 5.59
N ASP A 106 -6.76 -10.58 5.20
CA ASP A 106 -6.35 -10.24 3.84
C ASP A 106 -4.90 -9.71 3.83
N PRO A 107 -3.90 -10.60 3.73
CA PRO A 107 -2.50 -10.21 3.68
C PRO A 107 -2.15 -9.42 2.41
N GLU A 108 -2.88 -9.60 1.31
CA GLU A 108 -2.59 -8.91 0.06
C GLU A 108 -2.94 -7.43 0.18
N THR A 109 -4.16 -7.10 0.64
CA THR A 109 -4.57 -5.71 0.88
C THR A 109 -3.67 -5.03 1.90
N ALA A 110 -3.29 -5.73 2.98
CA ALA A 110 -2.34 -5.19 3.96
C ALA A 110 -0.98 -4.84 3.33
N GLY A 111 -0.48 -5.70 2.43
CA GLY A 111 0.77 -5.48 1.70
C GLY A 111 0.69 -4.28 0.77
N ARG A 112 -0.43 -4.13 0.06
CA ARG A 112 -0.67 -2.98 -0.83
C ARG A 112 -0.75 -1.66 -0.06
N ILE A 113 -1.38 -1.65 1.12
CA ILE A 113 -1.36 -0.51 2.02
C ILE A 113 0.07 -0.19 2.48
N LEU A 114 0.83 -1.21 2.92
CA LEU A 114 2.23 -1.05 3.35
C LEU A 114 3.10 -0.41 2.26
N VAL A 115 2.92 -0.79 0.99
CA VAL A 115 3.62 -0.17 -0.15
C VAL A 115 3.18 1.28 -0.36
N GLY A 116 1.89 1.58 -0.23
CA GLY A 116 1.38 2.95 -0.41
C GLY A 116 1.80 3.91 0.71
N ILE A 117 2.12 3.40 1.90
CA ILE A 117 2.62 4.22 3.03
C ILE A 117 4.15 4.30 3.11
N LEU A 118 4.88 3.76 2.13
CA LEU A 118 6.35 3.85 2.09
C LEU A 118 6.90 5.28 2.22
N PRO A 119 6.28 6.34 1.66
CA PRO A 119 6.74 7.72 1.87
C PRO A 119 6.84 8.13 3.35
N ALA A 120 6.08 7.50 4.25
CA ALA A 120 6.16 7.73 5.68
C ALA A 120 7.40 7.12 6.37
N GLN A 121 8.25 6.38 5.64
CA GLN A 121 9.48 5.79 6.20
C GLN A 121 10.43 6.86 6.78
N GLY A 122 10.45 8.06 6.21
CA GLY A 122 11.28 9.18 6.66
C GLY A 122 10.90 9.70 8.04
N LEU A 123 9.65 9.48 8.47
CA LEU A 123 9.20 9.81 9.82
C LEU A 123 9.79 8.87 10.88
N VAL A 124 10.24 7.68 10.51
CA VAL A 124 10.63 6.60 11.45
C VAL A 124 12.08 6.15 11.28
N SER A 125 12.76 6.60 10.23
CA SER A 125 14.14 6.24 9.91
C SER A 125 14.87 7.43 9.32
N GLN A 126 16.13 7.61 9.75
CA GLN A 126 16.99 8.70 9.27
C GLN A 126 17.71 8.35 7.96
N GLN A 127 18.17 7.10 7.80
CA GLN A 127 18.94 6.70 6.63
C GLN A 127 18.79 5.22 6.26
N VAL A 128 18.12 4.95 5.14
CA VAL A 128 17.97 3.60 4.59
C VAL A 128 17.79 3.66 3.08
N SER A 129 18.52 2.82 2.33
CA SER A 129 18.28 2.63 0.89
C SER A 129 17.99 1.16 0.62
N TYR A 130 16.84 0.88 0.00
CA TYR A 130 16.43 -0.49 -0.29
C TYR A 130 15.57 -0.63 -1.54
N ASP A 131 15.54 -1.85 -2.07
CA ASP A 131 14.66 -2.24 -3.17
C ASP A 131 13.62 -3.26 -2.70
N LEU A 132 12.37 -3.01 -3.05
CA LEU A 132 11.27 -3.97 -2.95
C LEU A 132 10.96 -4.50 -4.36
N VAL A 133 11.30 -5.75 -4.62
CA VAL A 133 10.95 -6.46 -5.85
C VAL A 133 9.65 -7.20 -5.59
N LEU A 134 8.54 -6.59 -6.03
CA LEU A 134 7.18 -7.13 -5.90
C LEU A 134 6.86 -7.97 -7.14
N THR A 135 6.70 -9.28 -6.97
CA THR A 135 6.53 -10.21 -8.09
C THR A 135 5.31 -9.91 -8.97
N ASP A 136 4.31 -9.21 -8.43
CA ASP A 136 3.05 -8.85 -9.05
C ASP A 136 2.96 -7.39 -9.50
N ARG A 137 3.95 -6.54 -9.18
CA ARG A 137 3.89 -5.08 -9.44
C ARG A 137 5.19 -4.43 -9.92
N GLY A 138 6.27 -5.19 -10.00
CA GLY A 138 7.58 -4.70 -10.42
C GLY A 138 8.45 -4.26 -9.23
N THR A 139 9.47 -3.44 -9.51
CA THR A 139 10.45 -3.03 -8.49
C THR A 139 10.20 -1.60 -8.03
N VAL A 140 10.30 -1.39 -6.71
CA VAL A 140 10.24 -0.06 -6.10
C VAL A 140 11.54 0.18 -5.34
N ALA A 141 12.24 1.27 -5.68
CA ALA A 141 13.34 1.78 -4.89
C ALA A 141 12.83 2.76 -3.85
N VAL A 142 13.35 2.62 -2.63
CA VAL A 142 13.11 3.54 -1.53
C VAL A 142 14.44 4.03 -1.00
N ASP A 143 14.61 5.35 -1.01
CA ASP A 143 15.78 6.04 -0.46
C ASP A 143 15.30 7.01 0.61
N VAL A 144 15.87 6.90 1.81
CA VAL A 144 15.56 7.76 2.95
C VAL A 144 16.83 8.47 3.39
N HIS A 145 16.80 9.80 3.38
CA HIS A 145 17.89 10.68 3.77
C HIS A 145 17.32 11.88 4.53
N ASP A 146 17.90 12.19 5.69
CA ASP A 146 17.53 13.35 6.52
C ASP A 146 16.02 13.44 6.83
N GLY A 147 15.40 12.27 7.05
CA GLY A 147 13.96 12.16 7.32
C GLY A 147 13.04 12.36 6.10
N HIS A 148 13.60 12.55 4.90
CA HIS A 148 12.87 12.60 3.65
C HIS A 148 12.92 11.25 2.93
N THR A 149 11.79 10.82 2.35
CA THR A 149 11.70 9.57 1.59
C THR A 149 11.43 9.84 0.12
N CYS A 150 12.23 9.23 -0.74
CA CYS A 150 11.99 9.17 -2.18
C CYS A 150 11.60 7.74 -2.54
N VAL A 151 10.40 7.58 -3.11
CA VAL A 151 9.89 6.29 -3.59
C VAL A 151 9.78 6.37 -5.11
N ARG A 152 10.45 5.46 -5.83
CA ARG A 152 10.47 5.47 -7.30
C ARG A 152 10.25 4.07 -7.85
N PRO A 153 9.39 3.90 -8.87
CA PRO A 153 9.35 2.65 -9.62
C PRO A 153 10.65 2.46 -10.40
N LEU A 154 11.08 1.22 -10.56
CA LEU A 154 12.23 0.82 -11.36
C LEU A 154 11.87 -0.36 -12.26
N ASP A 155 12.47 -0.41 -13.45
CA ASP A 155 12.32 -1.53 -14.39
C ASP A 155 13.00 -2.81 -13.87
N GLY A 156 13.91 -2.68 -12.90
CA GLY A 156 14.58 -3.79 -12.25
C GLY A 156 15.29 -3.39 -10.97
N PRO A 157 15.74 -4.36 -10.17
CA PRO A 157 16.49 -4.05 -8.96
C PRO A 157 17.85 -3.43 -9.29
N ARG A 158 18.26 -2.46 -8.46
CA ARG A 158 19.57 -1.81 -8.56
C ARG A 158 20.71 -2.81 -8.34
N SER A 159 21.96 -2.42 -8.54
CA SER A 159 23.09 -3.29 -8.19
C SER A 159 23.19 -3.47 -6.67
N SER A 160 23.77 -4.59 -6.20
CA SER A 160 23.93 -4.84 -4.76
C SER A 160 24.84 -3.83 -4.06
N ARG A 161 25.71 -3.12 -4.79
CA ARG A 161 26.56 -2.04 -4.26
C ARG A 161 25.80 -0.74 -4.05
N ALA A 162 24.66 -0.57 -4.72
CA ALA A 162 23.85 0.65 -4.67
C ALA A 162 22.70 0.60 -3.65
N THR A 163 22.50 -0.53 -2.95
CA THR A 163 21.37 -0.73 -2.02
C THR A 163 21.81 -1.46 -0.76
N ASP A 164 21.35 -1.02 0.40
CA ASP A 164 21.67 -1.68 1.67
C ASP A 164 20.88 -2.99 1.87
N LEU A 165 19.71 -3.09 1.24
CA LEU A 165 18.73 -4.15 1.44
C LEU A 165 17.93 -4.37 0.15
N ARG A 166 17.68 -5.63 -0.17
CA ARG A 166 16.72 -6.04 -1.20
C ARG A 166 15.77 -7.07 -0.63
N VAL A 167 14.49 -6.86 -0.86
CA VAL A 167 13.42 -7.79 -0.50
C VAL A 167 12.70 -8.20 -1.78
N THR A 168 12.63 -9.49 -2.07
CA THR A 168 11.86 -10.05 -3.20
C THR A 168 10.71 -10.89 -2.65
N THR A 169 9.48 -10.50 -2.95
CA THR A 169 8.26 -11.10 -2.40
C THR A 169 7.02 -10.62 -3.18
N ASP A 170 5.82 -11.11 -2.87
CA ASP A 170 4.53 -10.55 -3.28
C ASP A 170 3.99 -9.61 -2.17
N HIS A 171 2.88 -8.88 -2.41
CA HIS A 171 2.30 -8.02 -1.36
C HIS A 171 1.93 -8.81 -0.09
N ALA A 172 1.34 -10.00 -0.24
CA ALA A 172 0.97 -10.85 0.88
C ALA A 172 2.19 -11.29 1.71
N GLY A 173 3.30 -11.61 1.06
CA GLY A 173 4.57 -11.95 1.66
C GLY A 173 5.23 -10.75 2.33
N LEU A 174 5.14 -9.54 1.74
CA LEU A 174 5.59 -8.30 2.37
C LEU A 174 4.81 -8.04 3.68
N ALA A 175 3.49 -8.13 3.67
CA ALA A 175 2.67 -7.96 4.87
C ALA A 175 3.09 -8.93 5.97
N LYS A 176 3.23 -10.22 5.63
CA LYS A 176 3.70 -11.26 6.57
C LYS A 176 5.12 -10.97 7.06
N LEU A 177 6.00 -10.46 6.20
CA LEU A 177 7.39 -10.13 6.54
C LEU A 177 7.51 -9.00 7.56
N LEU A 178 6.69 -7.97 7.42
CA LEU A 178 6.76 -6.77 8.24
C LEU A 178 5.94 -6.91 9.53
N LEU A 179 4.79 -7.59 9.48
CA LEU A 179 3.83 -7.64 10.58
C LEU A 179 3.93 -8.90 11.44
N ARG A 180 4.49 -10.01 10.91
CA ARG A 180 4.62 -11.29 11.64
C ARG A 180 6.07 -11.66 11.94
N ARG A 181 6.30 -12.31 13.08
CA ARG A 181 7.63 -12.78 13.51
C ARG A 181 8.00 -14.18 12.99
N ARG A 182 7.01 -15.05 12.73
CA ARG A 182 7.20 -16.49 12.39
C ARG A 182 6.89 -16.77 10.90
N GLY A 183 7.51 -17.81 10.34
CA GLY A 183 7.22 -18.31 8.99
C GLY A 183 7.89 -17.58 7.82
N LEU A 184 8.84 -16.69 8.12
CA LEU A 184 9.44 -15.73 7.18
C LEU A 184 10.25 -16.36 6.04
N ARG A 185 10.90 -17.51 6.29
CA ARG A 185 11.93 -18.03 5.38
C ARG A 185 11.42 -18.56 4.05
N ARG A 186 10.10 -18.83 3.92
CA ARG A 186 9.55 -19.48 2.72
C ARG A 186 8.91 -18.52 1.71
N ARG A 187 8.66 -17.25 2.06
CA ARG A 187 7.84 -16.34 1.23
C ARG A 187 8.52 -15.04 0.79
N ALA A 188 9.69 -14.72 1.36
CA ALA A 188 10.43 -13.54 0.98
C ALA A 188 11.93 -13.87 0.91
N ARG A 189 12.56 -13.50 -0.19
CA ARG A 189 14.02 -13.55 -0.34
C ARG A 189 14.59 -12.21 0.11
N ILE A 190 15.45 -12.24 1.11
CA ILE A 190 16.06 -11.04 1.68
C ILE A 190 17.56 -11.10 1.42
N LYS A 191 18.11 -10.07 0.78
CA LYS A 191 19.55 -9.88 0.59
C LYS A 191 19.95 -8.55 1.24
N GLY A 192 21.12 -8.49 1.86
CA GLY A 192 21.65 -7.28 2.50
C GLY A 192 21.50 -7.26 4.03
N SER A 193 21.46 -6.06 4.61
CA SER A 193 21.64 -5.86 6.05
C SER A 193 20.39 -6.17 6.89
N ARG A 194 20.54 -7.03 7.90
CA ARG A 194 19.48 -7.28 8.91
C ARG A 194 19.11 -6.02 9.70
N ARG A 195 20.06 -5.09 9.91
CA ARG A 195 19.79 -3.81 10.57
C ARG A 195 18.81 -2.98 9.72
N LYS A 196 19.03 -2.91 8.43
CA LYS A 196 18.21 -2.15 7.48
C LYS A 196 16.83 -2.78 7.30
N LEU A 197 16.71 -4.11 7.40
CA LEU A 197 15.40 -4.77 7.50
C LEU A 197 14.63 -4.38 8.78
N ARG A 198 15.32 -4.11 9.90
CA ARG A 198 14.67 -3.60 11.12
C ARG A 198 14.12 -2.19 10.91
N GLU A 199 14.84 -1.33 10.17
CA GLU A 199 14.37 0.01 9.79
C GLU A 199 13.08 -0.09 8.95
N LEU A 200 13.05 -0.93 7.91
CA LEU A 200 11.82 -1.18 7.14
C LEU A 200 10.66 -1.67 8.02
N ARG A 201 10.94 -2.49 9.03
CA ARG A 201 9.92 -2.95 9.99
C ARG A 201 9.45 -1.88 10.97
N ARG A 202 10.18 -0.78 11.15
CA ARG A 202 9.75 0.33 12.02
C ARG A 202 8.50 0.99 11.47
N LEU A 203 8.41 1.19 10.16
CA LEU A 203 7.23 1.79 9.51
C LEU A 203 5.92 1.05 9.87
N ALA A 204 5.96 -0.29 9.89
CA ALA A 204 4.79 -1.11 10.23
C ALA A 204 4.50 -1.20 11.75
N ARG A 205 5.34 -0.60 12.60
CA ARG A 205 5.29 -0.71 14.07
C ARG A 205 5.14 0.62 14.78
N GLU A 206 5.47 1.71 14.11
CA GLU A 206 5.34 3.05 14.66
C GLU A 206 3.86 3.45 14.73
N PRO A 207 3.43 4.11 15.83
CA PRO A 207 2.11 4.71 15.89
C PRO A 207 2.07 5.94 14.96
N LEU A 208 1.64 5.76 13.72
CA LEU A 208 1.42 6.87 12.78
C LEU A 208 -0.07 7.16 12.69
N ALA A 209 -0.46 8.43 12.77
CA ALA A 209 -1.80 8.90 12.47
C ALA A 209 -1.99 9.10 10.96
N LEU A 210 -3.23 9.11 10.49
CA LEU A 210 -3.57 9.32 9.08
C LEU A 210 -3.07 10.68 8.56
N ARG A 211 -3.04 11.70 9.43
CA ARG A 211 -2.44 13.01 9.14
C ARG A 211 -0.94 12.92 8.86
N ASP A 212 -0.22 12.03 9.53
CA ASP A 212 1.23 11.86 9.35
C ASP A 212 1.49 11.17 8.01
N LEU A 213 0.63 10.22 7.64
CA LEU A 213 0.66 9.58 6.33
C LEU A 213 0.36 10.58 5.21
N ALA A 214 -0.67 11.41 5.36
CA ALA A 214 -1.00 12.46 4.40
C ALA A 214 0.17 13.46 4.23
N SER A 215 0.78 13.89 5.33
CA SER A 215 1.87 14.87 5.33
C SER A 215 3.18 14.32 4.74
N SER A 216 3.38 13.00 4.79
CA SER A 216 4.56 12.35 4.18
C SER A 216 4.43 12.13 2.67
N GLY A 217 3.31 12.53 2.06
CA GLY A 217 3.04 12.28 0.65
C GLY A 217 2.69 10.83 0.34
N ALA A 218 2.22 10.07 1.32
CA ALA A 218 1.71 8.72 1.08
C ALA A 218 0.49 8.79 0.15
N THR A 219 0.57 8.13 -1.00
CA THR A 219 -0.53 8.04 -1.96
C THR A 219 -1.06 6.61 -1.98
N LEU A 220 -2.35 6.46 -1.69
CA LEU A 220 -3.05 5.18 -1.75
C LEU A 220 -4.05 5.17 -2.89
N GLU A 221 -4.30 3.98 -3.44
CA GLU A 221 -5.49 3.78 -4.27
C GLU A 221 -6.73 4.12 -3.43
N PRO A 222 -7.78 4.74 -4.01
CA PRO A 222 -8.94 5.19 -3.24
C PRO A 222 -9.57 4.14 -2.32
N ALA A 223 -9.79 2.92 -2.84
CA ALA A 223 -10.30 1.82 -2.03
C ALA A 223 -9.36 1.45 -0.86
N LEU A 224 -8.04 1.51 -1.06
CA LEU A 224 -7.06 1.22 0.01
C LEU A 224 -7.01 2.34 1.06
N ALA A 225 -7.17 3.60 0.66
CA ALA A 225 -7.27 4.73 1.58
C ALA A 225 -8.55 4.64 2.44
N LEU A 226 -9.69 4.30 1.82
CA LEU A 226 -10.94 4.06 2.53
C LEU A 226 -10.84 2.85 3.46
N TRP A 227 -10.17 1.77 3.04
CA TRP A 227 -9.86 0.63 3.92
C TRP A 227 -9.01 1.04 5.11
N LEU A 228 -7.98 1.85 4.91
CA LEU A 228 -7.14 2.34 5.98
C LEU A 228 -7.92 3.20 6.98
N ALA A 229 -8.80 4.08 6.50
CA ALA A 229 -9.70 4.86 7.35
C ALA A 229 -10.70 3.98 8.12
N ALA A 230 -11.29 2.97 7.46
CA ALA A 230 -12.17 2.00 8.09
C ALA A 230 -11.47 1.22 9.23
N LEU A 231 -10.19 0.88 9.04
CA LEU A 231 -9.38 0.24 10.07
C LEU A 231 -9.08 1.13 11.29
N ALA A 232 -9.12 2.46 11.11
CA ALA A 232 -8.95 3.45 12.16
C ALA A 232 -10.26 3.74 12.94
N ILE A 233 -11.33 2.99 12.68
CA ILE A 233 -12.62 3.17 13.35
C ILE A 233 -12.98 1.89 14.10
N ASP A 234 -13.30 2.03 15.38
CA ASP A 234 -13.99 0.98 16.13
C ASP A 234 -15.44 0.88 15.62
N SER A 235 -15.83 -0.29 15.13
CA SER A 235 -17.17 -0.46 14.57
C SER A 235 -18.25 -0.18 15.61
N SER A 236 -18.02 -0.45 16.89
CA SER A 236 -18.98 -0.18 17.98
C SER A 236 -19.29 1.32 18.13
N ALA A 237 -18.34 2.21 17.81
CA ALA A 237 -18.53 3.66 17.83
C ALA A 237 -19.49 4.15 16.73
N THR A 238 -19.81 3.30 15.75
CA THR A 238 -20.75 3.60 14.67
C THR A 238 -22.20 3.21 14.99
N PHE A 239 -22.48 2.75 16.22
CA PHE A 239 -23.86 2.47 16.64
C PHE A 239 -24.75 3.71 16.46
N GLY A 240 -25.98 3.50 16.03
CA GLY A 240 -26.91 4.57 15.66
C GLY A 240 -26.66 5.25 14.31
N ASN A 241 -25.60 4.89 13.58
CA ASN A 241 -25.21 5.57 12.35
C ASN A 241 -25.23 4.64 11.13
N ARG A 242 -25.83 5.10 10.03
CA ARG A 242 -25.79 4.42 8.73
C ARG A 242 -25.65 5.46 7.63
N PHE A 243 -24.59 5.36 6.85
CA PHE A 243 -24.36 6.19 5.67
C PHE A 243 -23.26 5.59 4.78
N THR A 244 -23.19 6.08 3.55
CA THR A 244 -22.19 5.66 2.56
C THR A 244 -21.34 6.86 2.15
N ILE A 245 -20.02 6.68 2.13
CA ILE A 245 -19.08 7.66 1.59
C ILE A 245 -18.53 7.09 0.29
N ALA A 246 -18.52 7.89 -0.77
CA ALA A 246 -17.90 7.56 -2.04
C ALA A 246 -16.64 8.41 -2.26
N HIS A 247 -15.69 7.89 -3.02
CA HIS A 247 -14.61 8.65 -3.63
C HIS A 247 -14.86 8.76 -5.13
N ALA A 248 -14.58 9.93 -5.70
CA ALA A 248 -14.54 10.14 -7.14
C ALA A 248 -13.28 10.95 -7.53
N PRO A 249 -12.62 10.62 -8.64
CA PRO A 249 -11.39 11.30 -9.04
C PRO A 249 -11.65 12.71 -9.61
N LEU A 250 -10.69 13.61 -9.40
CA LEU A 250 -10.63 14.90 -10.10
C LEU A 250 -9.73 14.85 -11.37
N PRO A 251 -10.08 15.58 -12.46
CA PRO A 251 -11.34 16.31 -12.65
C PRO A 251 -12.47 15.41 -13.22
N GLY A 252 -13.62 15.35 -12.56
CA GLY A 252 -14.90 14.98 -13.18
C GLY A 252 -15.22 13.49 -13.42
N GLY A 253 -14.55 12.53 -12.77
CA GLY A 253 -14.85 11.10 -12.97
C GLY A 253 -16.05 10.57 -12.15
N PRO A 254 -16.59 9.40 -12.52
CA PRO A 254 -17.57 8.70 -11.70
C PRO A 254 -16.92 8.20 -10.41
N PRO A 255 -17.70 7.97 -9.34
CA PRO A 255 -17.17 7.36 -8.13
C PRO A 255 -16.58 5.97 -8.40
N ASP A 256 -15.43 5.67 -7.80
CA ASP A 256 -14.62 4.45 -8.06
C ASP A 256 -14.32 3.63 -6.79
N ALA A 257 -14.68 4.16 -5.61
CA ALA A 257 -14.60 3.44 -4.34
C ALA A 257 -15.67 3.92 -3.36
N TRP A 258 -16.14 3.02 -2.50
CA TRP A 258 -17.18 3.30 -1.50
C TRP A 258 -16.81 2.72 -0.14
N MET A 259 -17.19 3.41 0.92
CA MET A 259 -17.12 2.95 2.29
C MET A 259 -18.51 3.03 2.91
N ARG A 260 -18.98 1.91 3.45
CA ARG A 260 -20.34 1.76 3.98
C ARG A 260 -20.29 1.51 5.48
N ILE A 261 -20.97 2.38 6.23
CA ILE A 261 -21.08 2.31 7.68
C ILE A 261 -22.49 1.81 8.03
N GLN A 262 -22.57 0.79 8.89
CA GLN A 262 -23.82 0.09 9.20
C GLN A 262 -23.95 -0.22 10.70
N HIS A 263 -24.38 0.76 11.50
CA HIS A 263 -24.88 0.58 12.87
C HIS A 263 -24.12 -0.47 13.71
N GLY A 264 -22.84 -0.24 14.00
CA GLY A 264 -22.05 -1.16 14.83
C GLY A 264 -21.38 -2.31 14.07
N ALA A 265 -21.83 -2.63 12.85
CA ALA A 265 -21.28 -3.70 12.04
C ALA A 265 -19.90 -3.33 11.46
N PRO A 266 -19.07 -4.33 11.08
CA PRO A 266 -17.81 -4.07 10.40
C PRO A 266 -17.98 -3.16 9.19
N ILE A 267 -17.16 -2.12 9.10
CA ILE A 267 -17.21 -1.15 8.00
C ILE A 267 -16.77 -1.87 6.72
N ALA A 268 -17.61 -1.82 5.70
CA ALA A 268 -17.34 -2.46 4.42
C ALA A 268 -16.77 -1.43 3.44
N VAL A 269 -15.73 -1.80 2.68
CA VAL A 269 -15.20 -0.99 1.59
C VAL A 269 -15.38 -1.75 0.28
N LEU A 270 -16.00 -1.08 -0.69
CA LEU A 270 -16.46 -1.66 -1.94
C LEU A 270 -15.79 -0.95 -3.12
N ARG A 271 -15.53 -1.72 -4.18
CA ARG A 271 -15.05 -1.22 -5.49
C ARG A 271 -16.17 -1.12 -6.52
N THR A 272 -17.36 -1.59 -6.16
CA THR A 272 -18.57 -1.54 -6.97
C THR A 272 -19.60 -0.69 -6.25
N ARG A 273 -20.38 0.06 -7.03
CA ARG A 273 -21.40 0.96 -6.51
C ARG A 273 -22.40 0.14 -5.67
N PRO A 274 -22.59 0.47 -4.38
CA PRO A 274 -23.67 -0.12 -3.60
C PRO A 274 -25.02 0.36 -4.15
N GLY A 275 -26.09 -0.40 -3.92
CA GLY A 275 -27.45 0.01 -4.33
C GLY A 275 -27.96 1.27 -3.61
N GLU A 276 -27.34 1.65 -2.49
CA GLU A 276 -27.62 2.88 -1.74
C GLU A 276 -26.84 4.06 -2.32
N GLU A 277 -27.44 5.26 -2.33
CA GLU A 277 -26.76 6.48 -2.72
C GLU A 277 -25.69 6.90 -1.71
N ALA A 278 -24.63 7.55 -2.20
CA ALA A 278 -23.59 8.07 -1.34
C ALA A 278 -24.08 9.32 -0.61
N THR A 279 -24.07 9.26 0.71
CA THR A 279 -24.38 10.40 1.60
C THR A 279 -23.35 11.51 1.46
N VAL A 280 -22.09 11.14 1.19
CA VAL A 280 -20.98 12.07 0.93
C VAL A 280 -20.16 11.53 -0.23
N THR A 281 -19.77 12.40 -1.17
CA THR A 281 -18.80 12.09 -2.21
C THR A 281 -17.56 12.96 -2.04
N LEU A 282 -16.41 12.31 -1.83
CA LEU A 282 -15.10 12.95 -1.77
C LEU A 282 -14.55 13.02 -3.19
N ARG A 283 -14.63 14.20 -3.81
CA ARG A 283 -14.07 14.47 -5.13
C ARG A 283 -12.65 15.00 -4.98
N CYS A 284 -11.65 14.15 -5.08
CA CYS A 284 -10.28 14.58 -4.87
C CYS A 284 -9.28 13.87 -5.77
N THR A 285 -8.09 14.45 -5.88
CA THR A 285 -6.92 13.77 -6.42
C THR A 285 -6.45 12.68 -5.46
N ARG A 286 -5.69 11.69 -5.94
CA ARG A 286 -5.24 10.56 -5.11
C ARG A 286 -4.37 10.99 -3.93
N GLY A 287 -3.54 12.01 -4.09
CA GLY A 287 -2.70 12.55 -3.01
C GLY A 287 -3.49 13.36 -1.97
N ALA A 288 -4.64 13.91 -2.34
CA ALA A 288 -5.51 14.64 -1.42
C ALA A 288 -6.35 13.72 -0.51
N LEU A 289 -6.66 12.49 -0.92
CA LEU A 289 -7.67 11.66 -0.23
C LEU A 289 -7.35 11.40 1.25
N LEU A 290 -6.09 11.05 1.57
CA LEU A 290 -5.71 10.85 2.98
C LEU A 290 -5.82 12.15 3.79
N ALA A 291 -5.46 13.29 3.21
CA ALA A 291 -5.59 14.60 3.86
C ALA A 291 -7.06 14.93 4.15
N VAL A 292 -7.94 14.69 3.17
CA VAL A 292 -9.40 14.86 3.32
C VAL A 292 -9.95 13.94 4.42
N LEU A 293 -9.55 12.67 4.45
CA LEU A 293 -10.01 11.73 5.50
C LEU A 293 -9.45 12.10 6.89
N ALA A 294 -8.25 12.66 6.96
CA ALA A 294 -7.63 13.13 8.21
C ALA A 294 -8.14 14.52 8.65
N GLY A 295 -8.85 15.25 7.80
CA GLY A 295 -9.30 16.62 8.08
C GLY A 295 -8.17 17.64 8.09
N VAL A 296 -7.14 17.44 7.25
CA VAL A 296 -6.01 18.37 7.07
C VAL A 296 -5.97 18.90 5.63
N THR A 297 -5.25 20.00 5.42
CA THR A 297 -5.08 20.59 4.09
C THR A 297 -4.36 19.61 3.16
N PRO A 298 -4.86 19.38 1.94
CA PRO A 298 -4.13 18.62 0.93
C PRO A 298 -2.73 19.19 0.63
N PRO A 299 -1.78 18.36 0.18
CA PRO A 299 -0.47 18.84 -0.25
C PRO A 299 -0.57 19.84 -1.41
N PRO A 300 0.44 20.70 -1.64
CA PRO A 300 0.48 21.59 -2.79
C PRO A 300 0.29 20.83 -4.11
N GLY A 301 -0.56 21.36 -5.00
CA GLY A 301 -0.88 20.73 -6.29
C GLY A 301 -1.97 19.66 -6.23
N GLU A 302 -2.39 19.24 -5.03
CA GLU A 302 -3.50 18.31 -4.84
C GLU A 302 -4.82 19.08 -4.58
N GLY A 303 -5.93 18.53 -5.04
CA GLY A 303 -7.24 19.18 -4.99
C GLY A 303 -8.30 18.31 -4.33
N ALA A 304 -9.24 18.94 -3.63
CA ALA A 304 -10.40 18.28 -3.05
C ALA A 304 -11.65 19.16 -3.09
N ALA A 305 -12.77 18.53 -3.36
CA ALA A 305 -14.13 19.04 -3.21
C ALA A 305 -14.97 17.96 -2.53
N ILE A 306 -16.00 18.38 -1.80
CA ILE A 306 -16.84 17.47 -1.01
C ILE A 306 -18.28 17.79 -1.36
N ASP A 307 -19.00 16.80 -1.86
CA ASP A 307 -20.42 16.91 -2.18
C ASP A 307 -21.23 16.09 -1.16
N GLY A 308 -22.36 16.61 -0.70
CA GLY A 308 -23.27 15.92 0.22
C GLY A 308 -23.16 16.37 1.69
N ASP A 309 -23.43 15.46 2.63
CA ASP A 309 -23.56 15.79 4.06
C ASP A 309 -22.20 15.91 4.79
N LEU A 310 -21.75 17.15 4.99
CA LEU A 310 -20.52 17.42 5.74
C LEU A 310 -20.55 16.90 7.19
N LYS A 311 -21.72 16.78 7.83
CA LYS A 311 -21.81 16.25 9.20
C LYS A 311 -21.44 14.77 9.26
N ALA A 312 -21.78 14.00 8.23
CA ALA A 312 -21.39 12.59 8.14
C ALA A 312 -19.87 12.44 8.01
N LEU A 313 -19.21 13.30 7.22
CA LEU A 313 -17.76 13.32 7.12
C LEU A 313 -17.08 13.76 8.42
N GLU A 314 -17.59 14.80 9.09
CA GLU A 314 -17.06 15.23 10.38
C GLU A 314 -17.21 14.14 11.45
N ARG A 315 -18.31 13.38 11.43
CA ARG A 315 -18.50 12.22 12.31
C ARG A 315 -17.46 11.12 12.05
N LEU A 316 -17.21 10.80 10.78
CA LEU A 316 -16.16 9.87 10.39
C LEU A 316 -14.79 10.31 10.93
N ARG A 317 -14.41 11.57 10.69
CA ARG A 317 -13.15 12.15 11.16
C ARG A 317 -13.05 12.11 12.68
N GLY A 318 -14.17 12.34 13.38
CA GLY A 318 -14.28 12.21 14.83
C GLY A 318 -13.93 10.80 15.32
N TRP A 319 -14.48 9.75 14.69
CA TRP A 319 -14.19 8.37 15.04
C TRP A 319 -12.73 7.97 14.77
N ILE A 320 -12.17 8.40 13.64
CA ILE A 320 -10.76 8.17 13.32
C ILE A 320 -9.88 8.77 14.44
N ARG A 321 -10.07 10.05 14.76
CA ARG A 321 -9.30 10.72 15.83
C ARG A 321 -9.44 10.06 17.19
N ALA A 322 -10.65 9.61 17.54
CA ALA A 322 -10.88 8.92 18.81
C ALA A 322 -10.02 7.65 18.94
N THR A 323 -9.85 6.91 17.85
CA THR A 323 -8.97 5.73 17.81
C THR A 323 -7.49 6.10 17.77
N GLU A 324 -7.12 7.11 16.98
CA GLU A 324 -5.73 7.53 16.80
C GLU A 324 -5.11 8.17 18.03
N PHE A 325 -5.91 8.83 18.87
CA PHE A 325 -5.45 9.57 20.05
C PHE A 325 -6.15 9.12 21.34
N ALA A 326 -6.65 7.88 21.35
CA ALA A 326 -7.22 7.28 22.55
C ALA A 326 -6.21 7.39 23.71
N ARG A 327 -6.64 8.02 24.81
CA ARG A 327 -5.85 8.06 26.05
C ARG A 327 -5.83 6.64 26.63
N THR A 328 -4.72 5.92 26.42
CA THR A 328 -4.39 4.71 27.19
C THR A 328 -4.16 5.04 28.65
#